data_AF-F5XFS9-F1
#
_entry.id   AF-F5XFS9-F1
#
_cell.length_a   1.000
_cell.length_b   1.000
_cell.length_c   1.000
_cell.angle_alpha   90.00
_cell.angle_beta   90.00
_cell.angle_gamma   90.00
#
_symmetry.space_group_name_H-M   'P 1'
#
loop_
_entity.id
_entity.type
_entity.pdbx_description
1 polymer ?
#
loop_
_entity_poly.entity_id
_entity_poly.type
_entity_poly.pdbx_seq_one_letter_code
_entity_poly.pdbx_strand_id
1 'polypeptide(L)'
;MGKPDEATKLVADLEAAFTETRKQNPILDGKHAACAELWGADFSILGASAPRTQFLIDLGMSMPDSLAKLVGKKYNAPLSSEKVDLIDELDVVIWTTEYTDTKALLENKLVRDLRTTKEGRYVLAPNGGNDDLLYSMDWGSILSYRWALENATPRIVKALDGDLATDPNA
;
A
#
# COMPACT_ATOMS: atom_id res chain seq x y z
N MET A 1 -33.40 -1.39 -6.98
CA MET A 1 -33.73 -2.21 -8.16
C MET A 1 -33.38 -1.36 -9.38
N GLY A 2 -32.40 -1.62 -10.24
CA GLY A 2 -31.41 -2.67 -10.44
C GLY A 2 -30.91 -2.40 -11.86
N LYS A 3 -29.70 -1.87 -12.02
CA LYS A 3 -29.10 -1.52 -13.32
C LYS A 3 -27.94 -2.49 -13.60
N PRO A 4 -28.21 -3.79 -13.80
CA PRO A 4 -27.15 -4.81 -13.91
C PRO A 4 -26.17 -4.53 -15.06
N ASP A 5 -26.66 -3.95 -16.17
CA ASP A 5 -25.81 -3.60 -17.31
C ASP A 5 -24.87 -2.42 -16.99
N GLU A 6 -25.34 -1.42 -16.24
CA GLU A 6 -24.49 -0.30 -15.80
C GLU A 6 -23.47 -0.75 -14.76
N ALA A 7 -23.85 -1.63 -13.82
CA ALA A 7 -22.93 -2.20 -12.85
C ALA A 7 -21.83 -3.03 -13.54
N THR A 8 -22.20 -3.84 -14.53
CA THR A 8 -21.27 -4.65 -15.32
C THR A 8 -20.29 -3.76 -16.08
N LYS A 9 -20.79 -2.68 -16.71
CA LYS A 9 -19.95 -1.71 -17.40
C LYS A 9 -18.96 -1.02 -16.45
N LEU A 10 -19.41 -0.58 -15.28
CA LEU A 10 -18.53 0.09 -14.31
C LEU A 10 -17.41 -0.82 -13.80
N VAL A 11 -17.69 -2.12 -13.62
CA VAL A 11 -16.66 -3.13 -13.29
C VAL A 11 -15.67 -3.28 -14.42
N ALA A 12 -16.14 -3.47 -15.66
CA ALA A 12 -15.26 -3.60 -16.84
C ALA A 12 -14.39 -2.34 -17.04
N ASP A 13 -14.97 -1.14 -16.86
CA ASP A 13 -14.25 0.13 -16.98
C ASP A 13 -13.18 0.27 -15.88
N LEU A 14 -13.39 -0.31 -14.70
CA LEU A 14 -12.40 -0.33 -13.61
C LEU A 14 -11.27 -1.32 -13.92
N GLU A 15 -11.59 -2.53 -14.36
CA GLU A 15 -10.60 -3.53 -14.78
C GLU A 15 -9.71 -3.00 -15.91
N ALA A 16 -10.31 -2.26 -16.86
CA ALA A 16 -9.58 -1.54 -17.90
C ALA A 16 -8.65 -0.46 -17.33
N ALA A 17 -9.09 0.28 -16.30
CA ALA A 17 -8.27 1.30 -15.66
C ALA A 17 -7.05 0.70 -14.94
N PHE A 18 -7.22 -0.41 -14.20
CA PHE A 18 -6.09 -1.15 -13.62
C PHE A 18 -5.13 -1.65 -14.72
N THR A 19 -5.68 -2.22 -15.80
CA THR A 19 -4.87 -2.72 -16.92
C THR A 19 -4.05 -1.62 -17.58
N GLU A 20 -4.65 -0.45 -17.82
CA GLU A 20 -3.96 0.70 -18.38
C GLU A 20 -2.90 1.24 -17.43
N THR A 21 -3.21 1.33 -16.14
CA THR A 21 -2.26 1.77 -15.11
C THR A 21 -1.03 0.87 -15.07
N ARG A 22 -1.21 -0.46 -15.13
CA ARG A 22 -0.09 -1.41 -15.23
C ARG A 22 0.76 -1.21 -16.48
N LYS A 23 0.12 -0.99 -17.64
CA LYS A 23 0.83 -0.73 -18.91
C LYS A 23 1.67 0.55 -18.86
N GLN A 24 1.15 1.60 -18.23
CA GLN A 24 1.83 2.88 -18.09
C GLN A 24 2.97 2.82 -17.06
N ASN A 25 2.91 1.88 -16.12
CA ASN A 25 3.85 1.75 -15.01
C ASN A 25 4.46 0.35 -14.95
N PRO A 26 5.22 -0.10 -15.98
CA PRO A 26 5.81 -1.43 -16.02
C PRO A 26 6.81 -1.69 -14.88
N ILE A 27 7.29 -0.62 -14.21
CA ILE A 27 8.14 -0.72 -13.01
C ILE A 27 7.47 -1.45 -11.84
N LEU A 28 6.13 -1.49 -11.80
CA LEU A 28 5.36 -2.14 -10.73
C LEU A 28 5.39 -3.67 -10.84
N ASP A 29 5.58 -4.21 -12.05
CA ASP A 29 5.44 -5.64 -12.31
C ASP A 29 6.44 -6.47 -11.49
N GLY A 30 5.92 -7.38 -10.68
CA GLY A 30 6.70 -8.27 -9.83
C GLY A 30 7.42 -7.60 -8.65
N LYS A 31 7.21 -6.30 -8.40
CA LYS A 31 7.76 -5.63 -7.22
C LYS A 31 7.08 -6.12 -5.95
N HIS A 32 7.85 -6.27 -4.89
CA HIS A 32 7.31 -6.64 -3.60
C HIS A 32 6.69 -5.44 -2.90
N ALA A 33 5.41 -5.51 -2.54
CA ALA A 33 4.74 -4.47 -1.79
C ALA A 33 3.63 -5.02 -0.89
N ALA A 34 3.41 -4.33 0.22
CA ALA A 34 2.32 -4.59 1.15
C ALA A 34 2.03 -3.35 2.01
N CYS A 35 0.87 -3.34 2.64
CA CYS A 35 0.54 -2.34 3.65
C CYS A 35 1.00 -2.79 5.03
N ALA A 36 1.67 -1.89 5.76
CA ALA A 36 2.07 -2.07 7.14
C ALA A 36 1.35 -1.04 8.02
N GLU A 37 1.08 -1.41 9.27
CA GLU A 37 0.41 -0.54 10.22
C GLU A 37 1.25 -0.35 11.48
N LEU A 38 1.18 0.86 12.04
CA LEU A 38 1.62 1.15 13.40
C LEU A 38 0.50 1.88 14.15
N TRP A 39 -0.15 1.18 15.07
CA TRP A 39 -1.17 1.74 15.95
C TRP A 39 -0.66 1.72 17.38
N GLY A 40 -0.36 2.90 17.94
CA GLY A 40 0.37 2.98 19.21
C GLY A 40 1.76 2.36 19.08
N ALA A 41 1.99 1.23 19.75
CA ALA A 41 3.24 0.48 19.71
C ALA A 41 3.18 -0.81 18.88
N ASP A 42 2.01 -1.14 18.33
CA ASP A 42 1.75 -2.42 17.69
C ASP A 42 1.96 -2.33 16.18
N PHE A 43 2.95 -3.07 15.69
CA PHE A 43 3.16 -3.26 14.25
C PHE A 43 2.30 -4.38 13.72
N SER A 44 1.75 -4.20 12.52
CA SER A 44 1.10 -5.26 11.77
C SER A 44 1.42 -5.18 10.27
N ILE A 45 1.33 -6.32 9.58
CA ILE A 45 1.38 -6.38 8.12
C ILE A 45 0.05 -6.91 7.60
N LEU A 46 -0.49 -6.24 6.60
CA LEU A 46 -1.73 -6.64 5.93
C LEU A 46 -1.44 -7.73 4.91
N GLY A 47 -2.20 -8.83 5.00
CA GLY A 47 -2.11 -9.93 4.06
C GLY A 47 -2.67 -9.59 2.69
N ALA A 48 -2.41 -10.46 1.72
CA ALA A 48 -2.91 -10.33 0.36
C ALA A 48 -4.44 -10.19 0.27
N SER A 49 -5.20 -10.74 1.22
CA SER A 49 -6.67 -10.61 1.25
C SER A 49 -7.18 -9.27 1.79
N ALA A 50 -6.33 -8.44 2.39
CA ALA A 50 -6.72 -7.11 2.83
C ALA A 50 -6.86 -6.19 1.61
N PRO A 51 -7.96 -5.43 1.45
CA PRO A 51 -8.22 -4.63 0.25
C PRO A 51 -7.05 -3.72 -0.14
N ARG A 52 -6.37 -3.13 0.85
CA ARG A 52 -5.21 -2.25 0.63
C ARG A 52 -4.01 -2.97 0.02
N THR A 53 -3.66 -4.17 0.51
CA THR A 53 -2.61 -4.98 -0.11
C THR A 53 -3.08 -5.59 -1.43
N GLN A 54 -4.35 -5.99 -1.55
CA GLN A 54 -4.94 -6.51 -2.78
C GLN A 54 -4.88 -5.47 -3.92
N PHE A 55 -5.12 -4.19 -3.63
CA PHE A 55 -4.97 -3.10 -4.59
C PHE A 55 -3.55 -3.05 -5.21
N LEU A 56 -2.51 -3.26 -4.39
CA LEU A 56 -1.12 -3.31 -4.87
C LEU A 56 -0.89 -4.54 -5.76
N ILE A 57 -1.46 -5.68 -5.39
CA ILE A 57 -1.39 -6.91 -6.20
C ILE A 57 -2.13 -6.73 -7.53
N ASP A 58 -3.27 -6.05 -7.52
CA ASP A 58 -4.03 -5.70 -8.72
C ASP A 58 -3.26 -4.71 -9.61
N LEU A 59 -2.31 -3.96 -9.05
CA LEU A 59 -1.33 -3.16 -9.82
C LEU A 59 -0.16 -3.97 -10.39
N GLY A 60 -0.15 -5.30 -10.23
CA GLY A 60 0.91 -6.18 -10.74
C GLY A 60 2.06 -6.41 -9.78
N MET A 61 1.96 -5.90 -8.55
CA MET A 61 2.93 -6.16 -7.49
C MET A 61 2.65 -7.52 -6.83
N SER A 62 3.52 -7.94 -5.92
CA SER A 62 3.34 -9.18 -5.17
C SER A 62 3.76 -9.03 -3.70
N MET A 63 3.31 -9.94 -2.85
CA MET A 63 3.74 -10.00 -1.45
C MET A 63 4.82 -11.09 -1.31
N PRO A 64 5.95 -10.83 -0.64
CA PRO A 64 6.98 -11.84 -0.39
C PRO A 64 6.44 -13.09 0.31
N ASP A 65 6.96 -14.26 -0.05
CA ASP A 65 6.57 -15.55 0.53
C ASP A 65 6.67 -15.62 2.05
N SER A 66 7.66 -14.95 2.64
CA SER A 66 7.89 -14.88 4.09
C SER A 66 6.70 -14.21 4.81
N LEU A 67 6.29 -13.05 4.33
CA LEU A 67 5.17 -12.25 4.82
C LEU A 67 3.84 -12.94 4.50
N ALA A 68 3.70 -13.50 3.29
CA ALA A 68 2.52 -14.27 2.90
C ALA A 68 2.30 -15.48 3.82
N LYS A 69 3.37 -16.22 4.17
CA LYS A 69 3.32 -17.34 5.14
C LYS A 69 3.03 -16.85 6.56
N LEU A 70 3.60 -15.72 6.97
CA LEU A 70 3.36 -15.13 8.29
C LEU A 70 1.89 -14.78 8.49
N VAL A 71 1.27 -14.14 7.49
CA VAL A 71 -0.15 -13.75 7.56
C VAL A 71 -1.08 -14.93 7.30
N GLY A 72 -0.74 -15.78 6.34
CA GLY A 72 -1.58 -16.89 5.89
C GLY A 72 -2.89 -16.37 5.29
N LYS A 73 -4.02 -16.86 5.80
CA LYS A 73 -5.37 -16.49 5.32
C LYS A 73 -6.02 -15.35 6.13
N LYS A 74 -5.28 -14.71 7.04
CA LYS A 74 -5.80 -13.66 7.91
C LYS A 74 -5.78 -12.30 7.18
N TYR A 75 -6.56 -11.35 7.70
CA TYR A 75 -6.53 -9.97 7.20
C TYR A 75 -5.16 -9.31 7.45
N ASN A 76 -4.62 -9.49 8.65
CA ASN A 76 -3.28 -9.05 9.02
C ASN A 76 -2.61 -10.06 9.95
N ALA A 77 -1.31 -9.85 10.19
CA ALA A 77 -0.61 -10.48 11.30
C ALA A 77 0.21 -9.45 12.07
N PRO A 78 0.30 -9.58 13.41
CA PRO A 78 1.19 -8.74 14.19
C PRO A 78 2.65 -9.01 13.79
N LEU A 79 3.43 -7.95 13.68
CA LEU A 79 4.88 -8.00 13.57
C LEU A 79 5.44 -7.68 14.96
N SER A 80 6.07 -8.66 15.61
CA SER A 80 6.87 -8.34 16.79
C SER A 80 8.00 -7.40 16.39
N SER A 81 8.50 -6.59 17.33
CA SER A 81 9.63 -5.68 17.10
C SER A 81 10.85 -6.37 16.48
N GLU A 82 11.08 -7.64 16.83
CA GLU A 82 12.16 -8.49 16.29
C GLU A 82 11.97 -8.92 14.84
N LYS A 83 10.77 -8.73 14.26
CA LYS A 83 10.41 -9.13 12.89
C LYS A 83 10.05 -7.95 12.01
N VAL A 84 10.18 -6.72 12.49
CA VAL A 84 9.90 -5.50 11.72
C VAL A 84 10.84 -5.42 10.50
N ASP A 85 12.03 -6.00 10.58
CA ASP A 85 12.99 -6.14 9.48
C ASP A 85 12.46 -6.91 8.27
N LEU A 86 11.45 -7.77 8.42
CA LEU A 86 10.79 -8.43 7.29
C LEU A 86 10.14 -7.43 6.31
N ILE A 87 9.87 -6.20 6.75
CA ILE A 87 9.40 -5.12 5.86
C ILE A 87 10.45 -4.78 4.79
N ASP A 88 11.74 -5.00 5.04
CA ASP A 88 12.79 -4.72 4.06
C ASP A 88 12.82 -5.69 2.87
N GLU A 89 12.06 -6.78 2.93
CA GLU A 89 11.78 -7.64 1.76
C GLU A 89 10.85 -6.98 0.73
N LEU A 90 10.19 -5.87 1.10
CA LEU A 90 9.33 -5.07 0.21
C LEU A 90 10.15 -4.04 -0.57
N ASP A 91 9.95 -3.95 -1.88
CA ASP A 91 10.47 -2.86 -2.70
C ASP A 91 9.84 -1.51 -2.32
N VAL A 92 8.61 -1.51 -1.81
CA VAL A 92 7.91 -0.35 -1.25
C VAL A 92 6.91 -0.78 -0.19
N VAL A 93 6.84 -0.03 0.91
CA VAL A 93 5.84 -0.23 1.97
C VAL A 93 4.84 0.92 2.00
N ILE A 94 3.56 0.59 2.15
CA ILE A 94 2.52 1.59 2.41
C ILE A 94 2.25 1.60 3.91
N TRP A 95 2.64 2.67 4.59
CA TRP A 95 2.44 2.81 6.02
C TRP A 95 1.09 3.44 6.34
N THR A 96 0.35 2.80 7.24
CA THR A 96 -0.89 3.32 7.81
C THR A 96 -0.74 3.50 9.32
N THR A 97 -1.16 4.67 9.81
CA THR A 97 -1.19 5.05 11.24
C THR A 97 -2.19 6.20 11.39
N GLU A 98 -2.40 6.74 12.60
CA GLU A 98 -3.23 7.94 12.74
C GLU A 98 -2.51 9.13 12.10
N TYR A 99 -3.26 10.04 11.46
CA TYR A 99 -2.66 11.25 10.89
C TYR A 99 -1.80 12.02 11.89
N THR A 100 -2.27 12.12 13.14
CA THR A 100 -1.52 12.77 14.24
C THR A 100 -0.21 12.06 14.60
N ASP A 101 -0.10 10.78 14.28
CA ASP A 101 1.01 9.90 14.69
C ASP A 101 2.01 9.66 13.55
N THR A 102 1.76 10.20 12.35
CA THR A 102 2.65 10.08 11.19
C THR A 102 4.08 10.53 11.51
N LYS A 103 4.24 11.62 12.25
CA LYS A 103 5.57 12.07 12.71
C LYS A 103 6.22 11.06 13.66
N ALA A 104 5.45 10.52 14.61
CA ALA A 104 5.95 9.54 15.57
C ALA A 104 6.34 8.23 14.89
N LEU A 105 5.59 7.79 13.88
CA LEU A 105 5.94 6.66 13.01
C LEU A 105 7.31 6.88 12.35
N LEU A 106 7.54 8.04 11.73
CA LEU A 106 8.81 8.35 11.06
C LEU A 106 9.98 8.57 12.04
N GLU A 107 9.70 8.94 13.28
CA GLU A 107 10.70 9.08 14.36
C GLU A 107 10.99 7.74 15.06
N ASN A 108 10.14 6.72 14.88
CA ASN A 108 10.30 5.40 15.49
C ASN A 108 11.62 4.76 15.05
N LYS A 109 12.43 4.32 16.02
CA LYS A 109 13.77 3.77 15.76
C LYS A 109 13.73 2.57 14.81
N LEU A 110 12.78 1.64 14.97
CA LEU A 110 12.69 0.46 14.12
C LEU A 110 12.36 0.85 12.68
N VAL A 111 11.40 1.75 12.50
CA VAL A 111 11.01 2.26 11.18
C VAL A 111 12.16 3.00 10.50
N ARG A 112 12.86 3.88 11.21
CA ARG A 112 14.03 4.60 10.69
C ARG A 112 15.18 3.68 10.29
N ASP A 113 15.32 2.54 10.95
CA ASP A 113 16.39 1.59 10.69
C ASP A 113 16.11 0.69 9.47
N LEU A 114 14.85 0.64 8.99
CA LEU A 114 14.48 -0.08 7.77
C LEU A 114 15.18 0.50 6.53
N ARG A 115 15.62 -0.39 5.64
CA ARG A 115 16.07 -0.04 4.28
C ARG A 115 15.01 0.78 3.55
N THR A 116 13.75 0.36 3.62
CA THR A 116 12.64 1.07 2.96
C THR A 116 12.55 2.54 3.39
N THR A 117 12.78 2.85 4.66
CA THR A 117 12.83 4.24 5.13
C THR A 117 14.11 4.95 4.72
N LYS A 118 15.27 4.29 4.85
CA LYS A 118 16.59 4.86 4.50
C LYS A 118 16.74 5.19 3.02
N GLU A 119 16.00 4.50 2.17
CA GLU A 119 15.99 4.69 0.72
C GLU A 119 14.76 5.50 0.25
N GLY A 120 13.90 6.00 1.14
CA GLY A 120 12.70 6.76 0.74
C GLY A 120 11.60 5.91 0.07
N ARG A 121 11.66 4.59 0.20
CA ARG A 121 10.75 3.62 -0.41
C ARG A 121 9.50 3.36 0.42
N TYR A 122 8.83 4.42 0.81
CA TYR A 122 7.59 4.31 1.58
C TYR A 122 6.55 5.36 1.15
N VAL A 123 5.28 4.96 1.25
CA VAL A 123 4.14 5.86 1.06
C VAL A 123 3.35 5.91 2.35
N LEU A 124 3.00 7.10 2.81
CA LEU A 124 2.13 7.33 3.95
C LEU A 124 0.68 7.37 3.49
N ALA A 125 -0.15 6.53 4.10
CA ALA A 125 -1.60 6.51 3.94
C ALA A 125 -2.24 6.52 5.35
N PRO A 126 -2.21 7.68 6.04
CA PRO A 126 -2.72 7.79 7.40
C PRO A 126 -4.25 7.72 7.46
N ASN A 127 -4.78 7.44 8.65
CA ASN A 127 -6.18 7.56 8.99
C ASN A 127 -6.49 9.01 9.39
N GLY A 128 -7.43 9.63 8.67
CA GLY A 128 -7.74 11.05 8.81
C GLY A 128 -6.75 11.98 8.11
N GLY A 129 -6.85 13.28 8.41
CA GLY A 129 -6.11 14.33 7.69
C GLY A 129 -6.80 14.71 6.37
N ASN A 130 -6.02 15.26 5.43
CA ASN A 130 -6.48 15.66 4.09
C ASN A 130 -5.96 14.71 3.00
N ASP A 131 -5.69 13.45 3.35
CA ASP A 131 -5.21 12.41 2.42
C ASP A 131 -6.14 11.20 2.49
N ASP A 132 -6.86 10.93 1.41
CA ASP A 132 -7.85 9.85 1.32
C ASP A 132 -7.24 8.50 0.90
N LEU A 133 -5.90 8.40 0.77
CA LEU A 133 -5.24 7.18 0.28
C LEU A 133 -5.68 5.91 1.02
N LEU A 134 -5.70 5.94 2.34
CA LEU A 134 -6.09 4.79 3.15
C LEU A 134 -7.49 4.31 2.74
N TYR A 135 -8.49 5.19 2.81
CA TYR A 135 -9.89 4.83 2.55
C TYR A 135 -10.12 4.49 1.08
N SER A 136 -9.40 5.15 0.17
CA SER A 136 -9.53 4.91 -1.28
C SER A 136 -9.22 3.45 -1.65
N MET A 137 -8.21 2.88 -1.01
CA MET A 137 -7.79 1.49 -1.16
C MET A 137 -8.57 0.53 -0.26
N ASP A 138 -9.04 0.97 0.92
CA ASP A 138 -9.70 0.10 1.89
C ASP A 138 -11.17 -0.19 1.55
N TRP A 139 -11.91 0.79 1.01
CA TRP A 139 -13.33 0.62 0.70
C TRP A 139 -13.63 -0.31 -0.48
N GLY A 140 -12.67 -0.48 -1.41
CA GLY A 140 -12.81 -1.37 -2.55
C GLY A 140 -13.98 -1.08 -3.49
N SER A 141 -14.51 0.14 -3.47
CA SER A 141 -15.56 0.57 -4.39
C SER A 141 -14.96 1.04 -5.72
N ILE A 142 -15.78 1.08 -6.78
CA ILE A 142 -15.33 1.51 -8.11
C ILE A 142 -14.80 2.96 -8.08
N LEU A 143 -15.49 3.85 -7.37
CA LEU A 143 -15.06 5.24 -7.27
C LEU A 143 -13.78 5.37 -6.44
N SER A 144 -13.69 4.66 -5.32
CA SER A 144 -12.53 4.71 -4.43
C SER A 144 -11.27 4.17 -5.11
N TYR A 145 -11.38 3.06 -5.84
CA TYR A 145 -10.24 2.52 -6.59
C TYR A 145 -9.82 3.38 -7.77
N ARG A 146 -10.73 4.05 -8.48
CA ARG A 146 -10.34 5.03 -9.50
C ARG A 146 -9.50 6.16 -8.92
N TRP A 147 -9.95 6.69 -7.80
CA TRP A 147 -9.19 7.71 -7.09
C TRP A 147 -7.83 7.18 -6.61
N ALA A 148 -7.79 5.96 -6.09
CA ALA A 148 -6.54 5.31 -5.67
C ALA A 148 -5.56 5.12 -6.84
N LEU A 149 -6.02 4.71 -8.03
CA LEU A 149 -5.18 4.62 -9.22
C LEU A 149 -4.56 5.97 -9.60
N GLU A 150 -5.34 7.05 -9.49
CA GLU A 150 -4.87 8.40 -9.84
C GLU A 150 -3.90 9.00 -8.82
N ASN A 151 -4.04 8.65 -7.53
CA ASN A 151 -3.32 9.31 -6.44
C ASN A 151 -2.28 8.42 -5.75
N ALA A 152 -2.54 7.12 -5.60
CA ALA A 152 -1.61 6.16 -4.99
C ALA A 152 -0.51 5.76 -5.97
N THR A 153 -0.87 5.41 -7.20
CA THR A 153 0.10 4.87 -8.18
C THR A 153 1.28 5.81 -8.42
N PRO A 154 1.11 7.13 -8.65
CA PRO A 154 2.27 8.02 -8.84
C PRO A 154 3.19 8.07 -7.62
N ARG A 155 2.64 8.00 -6.40
CA ARG A 155 3.41 8.00 -5.15
C ARG A 155 4.18 6.70 -4.96
N ILE A 156 3.56 5.56 -5.28
CA ILE A 156 4.19 4.25 -5.28
C ILE A 156 5.35 4.21 -6.29
N VAL A 157 5.12 4.70 -7.51
CA VAL A 157 6.15 4.75 -8.56
C VAL A 157 7.32 5.64 -8.16
N LYS A 158 7.05 6.82 -7.57
CA LYS A 158 8.08 7.67 -6.98
C LYS A 158 8.87 6.91 -5.92
N ALA A 159 8.19 6.30 -4.94
CA ALA A 159 8.87 5.56 -3.87
C ALA A 159 9.75 4.40 -4.40
N LEU A 160 9.42 3.82 -5.55
CA LEU A 160 10.20 2.74 -6.17
C LEU A 160 11.51 3.21 -6.81
N ASP A 161 11.74 4.51 -7.02
CA ASP A 161 13.04 5.00 -7.49
C ASP A 161 14.14 4.83 -6.43
N GLY A 162 13.78 4.93 -5.15
CA GLY A 162 14.71 4.89 -4.02
C GLY A 162 15.62 6.11 -3.92
N ASP A 163 15.21 7.23 -4.51
CA ASP A 163 15.92 8.49 -4.48
C ASP A 163 15.37 9.39 -3.36
N LEU A 164 16.22 9.73 -2.39
CA LEU A 164 15.86 10.63 -1.29
C LEU A 164 15.54 12.07 -1.75
N ALA A 165 15.90 12.44 -2.97
CA ALA A 165 15.48 13.70 -3.58
C ALA A 165 14.04 13.67 -4.08
N THR A 166 13.48 12.48 -4.31
CA THR A 166 12.07 12.29 -4.66
C THR A 166 11.28 12.03 -3.39
N ASP A 167 10.41 12.96 -3.00
CA ASP A 167 9.47 12.70 -1.90
C ASP A 167 8.15 12.11 -2.46
N PRO A 168 7.86 10.82 -2.22
CA PRO A 168 6.59 10.21 -2.60
C PRO A 168 5.41 10.70 -1.74
N ASN A 169 5.65 11.49 -0.69
CA ASN A 169 4.66 11.98 0.26
C ASN A 169 4.50 13.51 0.27
N ALA A 170 5.15 14.21 -0.67
CA ALA A 170 5.04 15.65 -0.87
C ALA A 170 3.77 16.07 -1.64
#